data_AF-A0A6A5Z9F3-F1
#
_entry.id   AF-A0A6A5Z9F3-F1
#
_cell.length_a   1.000
_cell.length_b   1.000
_cell.length_c   1.000
_cell.angle_alpha   90.00
_cell.angle_beta   90.00
_cell.angle_gamma   90.00
#
_symmetry.space_group_name_H-M   'P 1'
#
loop_
_entity.id
_entity.type
_entity.pdbx_description
1 polymer ?
#
loop_
_entity_poly.entity_id
_entity_poly.type
_entity_poly.pdbx_seq_one_letter_code
_entity_poly.pdbx_strand_id
1 'polypeptide(L)'
;SLTASLVLSTKELKHFHRFQRQELHLNACDVGKLPSIMEYTDFLAWREARRTNRTQSDFDPFALADELSAHLNSPTIEKQNCGFLQPLAEICKHRLHPGTSIQATRCPVCTVNDYVAYLEAIEAELETAGEAQRKSPKNGGYYDEILLAWSAAKLCCVKLLFQVEESAAAELRWTLQHPDFVLADGTMSAKMALEEYWEQFDHASDADLIGIEEHECARNVHFAEETNFDSGRGECYFWQKSPRYEPGRYAV
;
A
#
# COMPACT_ATOMS: atom_id res chain seq x y z
N SER A 1 9.18 -21.34 4.39
CA SER A 1 8.33 -20.14 4.54
C SER A 1 9.10 -19.12 5.34
N LEU A 2 9.04 -17.85 4.94
CA LEU A 2 9.66 -16.75 5.68
C LEU A 2 8.93 -16.52 7.01
N THR A 3 9.64 -16.00 8.01
CA THR A 3 9.13 -15.78 9.37
C THR A 3 8.66 -14.34 9.55
N ALA A 4 7.71 -14.11 10.46
CA ALA A 4 7.20 -12.78 10.80
C ALA A 4 8.27 -11.88 11.45
N SER A 5 9.33 -12.47 12.00
CA SER A 5 10.44 -11.75 12.62
C SER A 5 11.23 -10.88 11.65
N LEU A 6 11.04 -11.05 10.35
CA LEU A 6 11.68 -10.24 9.30
C LEU A 6 11.07 -8.84 9.17
N VAL A 7 9.86 -8.62 9.69
CA VAL A 7 9.14 -7.33 9.58
C VAL A 7 8.65 -6.84 10.93
N LEU A 8 8.55 -7.73 11.91
CA LEU A 8 8.09 -7.42 13.25
C LEU A 8 9.23 -7.53 14.25
N SER A 9 9.38 -6.50 15.09
CA SER A 9 10.29 -6.57 16.23
C SER A 9 9.88 -7.70 17.20
N THR A 10 10.80 -8.14 18.06
CA THR A 10 10.52 -9.19 19.07
C THR A 10 9.33 -8.87 19.97
N LYS A 11 9.08 -7.58 20.25
CA LYS A 11 7.90 -7.14 21.02
C LYS A 11 6.62 -7.27 20.19
N GLU A 12 6.66 -6.86 18.93
CA GLU A 12 5.53 -6.94 18.02
C GLU A 12 5.17 -8.38 17.67
N LEU A 13 6.15 -9.26 17.51
CA LEU A 13 5.94 -10.67 17.21
C LEU A 13 5.07 -11.37 18.28
N LYS A 14 5.24 -11.00 19.57
CA LYS A 14 4.39 -11.50 20.66
C LYS A 14 2.94 -11.03 20.51
N HIS A 15 2.74 -9.77 20.11
CA HIS A 15 1.41 -9.23 19.85
C HIS A 15 0.79 -9.84 18.60
N PHE A 16 1.58 -10.06 17.55
CA PHE A 16 1.13 -10.66 16.31
C PHE A 16 0.72 -12.13 16.50
N HIS A 17 1.49 -12.93 17.24
CA HIS A 17 1.06 -14.28 17.60
C HIS A 17 -0.23 -14.31 18.43
N ARG A 18 -0.51 -13.25 19.20
CA ARG A 18 -1.78 -13.11 19.89
C ARG A 18 -2.90 -12.79 18.90
N PHE A 19 -2.68 -11.83 18.01
CA PHE A 19 -3.61 -11.48 16.93
C PHE A 19 -3.97 -12.69 16.07
N GLN A 20 -2.99 -13.45 15.56
CA GLN A 20 -3.22 -14.64 14.74
C GLN A 20 -4.09 -15.71 15.44
N ARG A 21 -3.92 -15.88 16.76
CA ARG A 21 -4.71 -16.83 17.56
C ARG A 21 -6.13 -16.36 17.84
N GLN A 22 -6.34 -15.04 17.90
CA GLN A 22 -7.63 -14.45 18.25
C GLN A 22 -8.50 -14.19 17.04
N GLU A 23 -7.93 -13.68 15.95
CA GLU A 23 -8.69 -13.15 14.81
C GLU A 23 -8.68 -14.09 13.59
N LEU A 24 -7.55 -14.77 13.32
CA LEU A 24 -7.36 -15.50 12.05
C LEU A 24 -7.62 -17.01 12.15
N HIS A 25 -7.76 -17.55 13.37
CA HIS A 25 -7.96 -18.99 13.63
C HIS A 25 -7.01 -19.93 12.84
N LEU A 26 -5.76 -19.51 12.66
CA LEU A 26 -4.77 -20.23 11.86
C LEU A 26 -4.36 -21.58 12.48
N ASN A 27 -3.94 -22.51 11.62
CA ASN A 27 -3.34 -23.76 12.06
C ASN A 27 -2.01 -23.50 12.78
N ALA A 28 -1.62 -24.40 13.68
CA ALA A 28 -0.36 -24.28 14.43
C ALA A 28 0.89 -24.16 13.54
N CYS A 29 0.86 -24.73 12.32
CA CYS A 29 1.96 -24.64 11.34
C CYS A 29 2.01 -23.30 10.59
N ASP A 30 0.97 -22.47 10.66
CA ASP A 30 0.88 -21.18 9.98
C ASP A 30 1.21 -20.00 10.91
N VAL A 31 1.23 -20.23 12.22
CA VAL A 31 1.58 -19.21 13.22
C VAL A 31 3.04 -18.80 13.09
N GLY A 32 3.29 -17.49 13.09
CA GLY A 32 4.63 -16.90 13.01
C GLY A 32 5.25 -16.85 11.61
N LYS A 33 4.50 -17.22 10.56
CA LYS A 33 4.88 -16.95 9.17
C LYS A 33 4.84 -15.45 8.87
N LEU A 34 5.62 -15.04 7.88
CA LEU A 34 5.60 -13.67 7.36
C LEU A 34 4.15 -13.28 7.02
N PRO A 35 3.61 -12.20 7.62
CA PRO A 35 2.25 -11.76 7.33
C PRO A 35 2.15 -11.34 5.88
N SER A 36 1.02 -11.66 5.26
CA SER A 36 0.57 -10.94 4.07
C SER A 36 0.37 -9.46 4.41
N ILE A 37 0.36 -8.62 3.38
CA ILE A 37 0.23 -7.17 3.54
C ILE A 37 -1.11 -6.81 4.22
N MET A 38 -2.17 -7.54 3.87
CA MET A 38 -3.48 -7.35 4.50
C MET A 38 -3.46 -7.78 5.97
N GLU A 39 -2.84 -8.92 6.30
CA GLU A 39 -2.70 -9.36 7.70
C GLU A 39 -1.83 -8.41 8.53
N TYR A 40 -0.80 -7.81 7.93
CA TYR A 40 0.05 -6.84 8.60
C TYR A 40 -0.73 -5.57 8.95
N THR A 41 -1.51 -5.04 8.00
CA THR A 41 -2.32 -3.84 8.24
C THR A 41 -3.47 -4.09 9.22
N ASP A 42 -4.13 -5.26 9.13
CA ASP A 42 -5.13 -5.69 10.11
C ASP A 42 -4.51 -5.81 11.51
N PHE A 43 -3.29 -6.34 11.61
CA PHE A 43 -2.56 -6.41 12.87
C PHE A 43 -2.25 -5.02 13.43
N LEU A 44 -1.81 -4.07 12.61
CA LEU A 44 -1.54 -2.69 13.05
C LEU A 44 -2.80 -2.01 13.57
N ALA A 45 -3.91 -2.12 12.83
CA ALA A 45 -5.22 -1.58 13.24
C ALA A 45 -5.71 -2.23 14.54
N TRP A 46 -5.63 -3.55 14.66
CA TRP A 46 -5.97 -4.29 15.87
C TRP A 46 -5.13 -3.84 17.07
N ARG A 47 -3.82 -3.64 16.85
CA ARG A 47 -2.90 -3.19 17.91
C ARG A 47 -3.25 -1.79 18.40
N GLU A 48 -3.59 -0.90 17.48
CA GLU A 48 -3.94 0.49 17.81
C GLU A 48 -5.29 0.57 18.55
N ALA A 49 -6.31 -0.15 18.08
CA ALA A 49 -7.59 -0.26 18.78
C ALA A 49 -7.44 -0.77 20.22
N ARG A 50 -6.48 -1.66 20.49
CA ARG A 50 -6.19 -2.11 21.86
C ARG A 50 -5.48 -1.07 22.71
N ARG A 51 -4.68 -0.19 22.09
CA ARG A 51 -4.02 0.91 22.81
C ARG A 51 -5.05 1.94 23.24
N THR A 52 -5.93 2.34 22.33
CA THR A 52 -7.01 3.30 22.61
C THR A 52 -8.00 2.77 23.66
N ASN A 53 -8.41 1.50 23.55
CA ASN A 53 -9.32 0.87 24.52
C ASN A 53 -8.70 0.77 25.92
N ARG A 54 -7.39 0.50 26.02
CA ARG A 54 -6.72 0.42 27.32
C ARG A 54 -6.63 1.79 28.00
N THR A 55 -6.46 2.86 27.23
CA THR A 55 -6.46 4.22 27.79
C THR A 55 -7.86 4.71 28.17
N GLN A 56 -8.92 4.22 27.53
CA GLN A 56 -10.30 4.56 27.89
C GLN A 56 -10.84 3.79 29.11
N SER A 57 -10.31 2.60 29.42
CA SER A 57 -10.81 1.81 30.56
C SER A 57 -10.45 2.37 31.94
N ASP A 58 -9.62 3.41 32.01
CA ASP A 58 -9.05 3.91 33.27
C ASP A 58 -9.82 5.07 33.95
N PHE A 59 -11.06 5.37 33.52
CA PHE A 59 -12.05 6.33 34.07
C PHE A 59 -12.41 7.42 33.05
N ASP A 60 -13.46 7.19 32.26
CA ASP A 60 -14.31 8.29 31.81
C ASP A 60 -15.79 7.97 32.04
N PRO A 61 -16.40 8.45 33.14
CA PRO A 61 -17.82 8.23 33.43
C PRO A 61 -18.76 8.94 32.43
N PHE A 62 -18.25 9.81 31.55
CA PHE A 62 -19.05 10.48 30.51
C PHE A 62 -19.08 9.73 29.17
N ALA A 63 -18.11 8.85 28.91
CA ALA A 63 -18.09 8.06 27.67
C ALA A 63 -19.33 7.15 27.52
N LEU A 64 -19.86 6.63 28.63
CA LEU A 64 -21.09 5.82 28.64
C LEU A 64 -22.34 6.66 28.28
N ALA A 65 -22.36 7.95 28.62
CA ALA A 65 -23.46 8.84 28.30
C ALA A 65 -23.49 9.18 26.80
N ASP A 66 -22.32 9.35 26.18
CA ASP A 66 -22.21 9.58 24.74
C ASP A 66 -22.60 8.34 23.92
N GLU A 67 -22.18 7.14 24.32
CA GLU A 67 -22.62 5.87 23.70
C GLU A 67 -24.15 5.69 23.77
N LEU A 68 -24.75 5.97 24.94
CA LEU A 68 -26.20 5.92 25.11
C LEU A 68 -26.92 6.98 24.25
N SER A 69 -26.36 8.18 24.13
CA SER A 69 -26.91 9.24 23.28
C SER A 69 -26.86 8.90 21.79
N ALA A 70 -25.78 8.24 21.34
CA ALA A 70 -25.61 7.81 19.96
C ALA A 70 -26.61 6.71 19.59
N HIS A 71 -26.92 5.80 20.52
CA HIS A 71 -27.96 4.78 20.31
C HIS A 71 -29.38 5.36 20.32
N LEU A 72 -29.67 6.34 21.19
CA LEU A 72 -30.98 7.00 21.26
C LEU A 72 -31.28 7.88 20.05
N ASN A 73 -30.25 8.47 19.43
CA ASN A 73 -30.37 9.30 18.25
C ASN A 73 -30.06 8.54 16.95
N SER A 74 -30.19 7.21 16.94
CA SER A 74 -29.99 6.42 15.72
C SER A 74 -30.76 7.08 14.58
N PRO A 75 -30.06 7.69 13.59
CA PRO A 75 -30.73 8.40 12.53
C PRO A 75 -31.64 7.38 11.87
N THR A 76 -32.94 7.69 11.86
CA THR A 76 -33.91 6.87 11.15
C THR A 76 -33.34 6.74 9.75
N ILE A 77 -32.98 5.52 9.34
CA ILE A 77 -32.43 5.25 8.02
C ILE A 77 -33.56 5.58 7.05
N GLU A 78 -33.64 6.85 6.68
CA GLU A 78 -34.46 7.30 5.58
C GLU A 78 -33.96 6.50 4.40
N LYS A 79 -34.80 5.57 3.95
CA LYS A 79 -34.63 4.88 2.68
C LYS A 79 -34.64 5.95 1.60
N GLN A 80 -33.47 6.56 1.36
CA GLN A 80 -33.26 7.47 0.26
C GLN A 80 -33.47 6.66 -1.02
N ASN A 81 -34.60 6.96 -1.64
CA ASN A 81 -35.06 6.40 -2.90
C ASN A 81 -34.02 6.62 -4.00
N CYS A 82 -33.61 5.52 -4.62
CA CYS A 82 -33.37 5.35 -6.04
C CYS A 82 -32.60 6.47 -6.78
N GLY A 83 -31.29 6.51 -6.57
CA GLY A 83 -30.30 7.01 -7.53
C GLY A 83 -28.97 6.32 -7.22
N PHE A 84 -28.51 5.45 -8.11
CA PHE A 84 -27.27 4.64 -8.03
C PHE A 84 -26.41 4.88 -6.78
N LEU A 85 -26.65 4.09 -5.72
CA LEU A 85 -25.82 4.14 -4.52
C LEU A 85 -24.41 3.69 -4.88
N GLN A 86 -23.43 4.57 -4.69
CA GLN A 86 -22.03 4.22 -4.87
C GLN A 86 -21.66 3.07 -3.91
N PRO A 87 -20.91 2.05 -4.38
CA PRO A 87 -20.48 0.98 -3.51
C PRO A 87 -19.59 1.52 -2.38
N LEU A 88 -19.67 0.91 -1.19
CA LEU A 88 -18.78 1.21 -0.07
C LEU A 88 -17.80 0.05 0.11
N ALA A 89 -16.55 0.34 0.42
CA ALA A 89 -15.58 -0.66 0.83
C ALA A 89 -15.97 -1.29 2.18
N GLU A 90 -15.76 -2.59 2.34
CA GLU A 90 -16.21 -3.33 3.52
C GLU A 90 -15.49 -2.93 4.80
N ILE A 91 -14.17 -2.73 4.74
CA ILE A 91 -13.32 -2.47 5.91
C ILE A 91 -13.19 -0.96 6.14
N CYS A 92 -12.69 -0.22 5.15
CA CYS A 92 -12.39 1.21 5.32
C CYS A 92 -13.62 2.12 5.16
N LYS A 93 -14.77 1.59 4.73
CA LYS A 93 -16.05 2.32 4.53
C LYS A 93 -15.99 3.51 3.57
N HIS A 94 -14.90 3.67 2.82
CA HIS A 94 -14.79 4.68 1.78
C HIS A 94 -15.76 4.40 0.63
N ARG A 95 -16.30 5.48 0.05
CA ARG A 95 -17.10 5.42 -1.17
C ARG A 95 -16.20 5.03 -2.34
N LEU A 96 -16.66 4.09 -3.15
CA LEU A 96 -15.94 3.58 -4.30
C LEU A 96 -16.51 4.17 -5.59
N HIS A 97 -15.67 4.30 -6.60
CA HIS A 97 -16.11 4.69 -7.93
C HIS A 97 -17.09 3.64 -8.50
N PRO A 98 -18.22 4.03 -9.12
CA PRO A 98 -19.18 3.07 -9.67
C PRO A 98 -18.59 2.15 -10.76
N GLY A 99 -17.56 2.62 -11.46
CA GLY A 99 -16.81 1.84 -12.45
C GLY A 99 -15.82 0.83 -11.86
N THR A 100 -15.60 0.81 -10.55
CA THR A 100 -14.73 -0.18 -9.90
C THR A 100 -15.42 -1.54 -9.94
N SER A 101 -14.86 -2.50 -10.68
CA SER A 101 -15.57 -3.73 -11.09
C SER A 101 -15.75 -4.81 -9.99
N ILE A 102 -15.43 -4.53 -8.73
CA ILE A 102 -15.30 -5.56 -7.68
C ILE A 102 -15.86 -5.08 -6.33
N GLN A 103 -16.46 -6.00 -5.57
CA GLN A 103 -16.66 -5.87 -4.12
C GLN A 103 -15.29 -5.82 -3.44
N ALA A 104 -14.72 -4.63 -3.35
CA ALA A 104 -13.41 -4.45 -2.76
C ALA A 104 -13.54 -4.40 -1.23
N THR A 105 -12.78 -5.27 -0.55
CA THR A 105 -12.71 -5.26 0.92
C THR A 105 -12.17 -3.91 1.44
N ARG A 106 -11.21 -3.33 0.72
CA ARG A 106 -10.66 -1.98 0.93
C ARG A 106 -10.76 -1.17 -0.36
N CYS A 107 -10.81 0.15 -0.26
CA CYS A 107 -10.75 0.99 -1.45
C CYS A 107 -9.35 0.92 -2.10
N PRO A 108 -9.22 1.27 -3.39
CA PRO A 108 -7.93 1.24 -4.09
C PRO A 108 -6.86 2.07 -3.37
N VAL A 109 -7.22 3.26 -2.90
CA VAL A 109 -6.31 4.17 -2.16
C VAL A 109 -5.75 3.51 -0.90
N CYS A 110 -6.61 3.02 0.00
CA CYS A 110 -6.15 2.31 1.20
C CYS A 110 -5.32 1.08 0.87
N THR A 111 -5.68 0.34 -0.19
CA THR A 111 -4.93 -0.85 -0.60
C THR A 111 -3.52 -0.51 -1.06
N VAL A 112 -3.35 0.55 -1.85
CA VAL A 112 -2.02 1.02 -2.26
C VAL A 112 -1.22 1.52 -1.05
N ASN A 113 -1.83 2.32 -0.17
CA ASN A 113 -1.16 2.85 1.03
C ASN A 113 -0.73 1.72 1.99
N ASP A 114 -1.55 0.68 2.16
CA ASP A 114 -1.20 -0.53 2.92
C ASP A 114 0.08 -1.22 2.38
N TYR A 115 0.22 -1.28 1.05
CA TYR A 115 1.38 -1.86 0.37
C TYR A 115 2.63 -1.00 0.52
N VAL A 116 2.49 0.33 0.38
CA VAL A 116 3.61 1.26 0.57
C VAL A 116 4.12 1.17 2.01
N ALA A 117 3.23 1.27 3.00
CA ALA A 117 3.60 1.17 4.41
C ALA A 117 4.27 -0.17 4.77
N TYR A 118 3.84 -1.28 4.15
CA TYR A 118 4.49 -2.57 4.34
C TYR A 118 5.88 -2.63 3.71
N LEU A 119 6.06 -2.05 2.52
CA LEU A 119 7.36 -1.97 1.85
C LEU A 119 8.34 -1.13 2.66
N GLU A 120 7.93 0.04 3.15
CA GLU A 120 8.75 0.90 4.02
C GLU A 120 9.19 0.15 5.28
N ALA A 121 8.30 -0.63 5.90
CA ALA A 121 8.62 -1.43 7.07
C ALA A 121 9.69 -2.50 6.78
N ILE A 122 9.60 -3.20 5.64
CA ILE A 122 10.62 -4.16 5.23
C ILE A 122 11.94 -3.46 4.87
N GLU A 123 11.87 -2.32 4.18
CA GLU A 123 13.04 -1.57 3.73
C GLU A 123 13.86 -1.05 4.91
N ALA A 124 13.20 -0.51 5.94
CA ALA A 124 13.88 -0.10 7.18
C ALA A 124 14.62 -1.26 7.87
N GLU A 125 14.03 -2.47 7.86
CA GLU A 125 14.68 -3.65 8.43
C GLU A 125 15.80 -4.18 7.49
N LEU A 126 15.65 -4.05 6.16
CA LEU A 126 16.69 -4.40 5.18
C LEU A 126 17.92 -3.51 5.32
N GLU A 127 17.74 -2.21 5.55
CA GLU A 127 18.82 -1.26 5.83
C GLU A 127 19.57 -1.65 7.12
N THR A 128 18.81 -1.94 8.19
CA THR A 128 19.35 -2.40 9.47
C THR A 128 20.14 -3.70 9.32
N ALA A 129 19.60 -4.67 8.57
CA ALA A 129 20.27 -5.93 8.26
C ALA A 129 21.53 -5.71 7.42
N GLY A 130 21.50 -4.79 6.44
CA GLY A 130 22.64 -4.44 5.60
C GLY A 130 23.79 -3.79 6.37
N GLU A 131 23.49 -2.94 7.36
CA GLU A 131 24.49 -2.45 8.31
C GLU A 131 25.11 -3.56 9.15
N ALA A 132 24.27 -4.44 9.69
CA ALA A 132 24.73 -5.56 10.51
C ALA A 132 25.64 -6.51 9.70
N GLN A 133 25.29 -6.77 8.43
CA GLN A 133 26.06 -7.59 7.51
C GLN A 133 27.43 -6.95 7.18
N ARG A 134 27.50 -5.63 7.00
CA ARG A 134 28.76 -4.89 6.80
C ARG A 134 29.67 -4.99 8.03
N LYS A 135 29.12 -4.96 9.25
CA LYS A 135 29.86 -5.08 10.52
C LYS A 135 30.28 -6.52 10.82
N SER A 136 29.48 -7.52 10.42
CA SER A 136 29.72 -8.94 10.67
C SER A 136 29.24 -9.79 9.48
N PRO A 137 30.11 -10.11 8.52
CA PRO A 137 29.76 -10.87 7.33
C PRO A 137 29.22 -12.29 7.60
N LYS A 138 29.41 -12.80 8.82
CA LYS A 138 28.92 -14.12 9.26
C LYS A 138 27.39 -14.19 9.42
N ASN A 139 26.69 -13.05 9.36
CA ASN A 139 25.23 -12.96 9.49
C ASN A 139 24.47 -13.05 8.15
N GLY A 140 25.12 -13.53 7.07
CA GLY A 140 24.56 -13.50 5.71
C GLY A 140 23.15 -14.09 5.58
N GLY A 141 22.84 -15.14 6.35
CA GLY A 141 21.53 -15.79 6.28
C GLY A 141 20.34 -14.87 6.59
N TYR A 142 20.47 -13.95 7.58
CA TYR A 142 19.38 -13.02 7.91
C TYR A 142 19.17 -11.99 6.80
N TYR A 143 20.27 -11.45 6.26
CA TYR A 143 20.23 -10.48 5.17
C TYR A 143 19.60 -11.08 3.89
N ASP A 144 19.97 -12.33 3.57
CA ASP A 144 19.41 -13.02 2.40
C ASP A 144 17.90 -13.29 2.55
N GLU A 145 17.44 -13.64 3.75
CA GLU A 145 16.02 -13.86 4.05
C GLU A 145 15.19 -12.58 3.91
N ILE A 146 15.69 -11.45 4.43
CA ILE A 146 14.97 -10.18 4.31
C ILE A 146 15.00 -9.62 2.89
N LEU A 147 16.10 -9.80 2.15
CA LEU A 147 16.19 -9.43 0.74
C LEU A 147 15.17 -10.24 -0.09
N LEU A 148 14.99 -11.53 0.22
CA LEU A 148 13.96 -12.36 -0.38
C LEU A 148 12.54 -11.87 -0.01
N ALA A 149 12.30 -11.49 1.24
CA ALA A 149 11.02 -10.92 1.66
C ALA A 149 10.70 -9.61 0.93
N TRP A 150 11.67 -8.70 0.85
CA TRP A 150 11.55 -7.42 0.17
C TRP A 150 11.28 -7.57 -1.33
N SER A 151 12.04 -8.43 -2.02
CA SER A 151 11.83 -8.69 -3.45
C SER A 151 10.45 -9.30 -3.73
N ALA A 152 9.98 -10.21 -2.87
CA ALA A 152 8.63 -10.75 -2.96
C ALA A 152 7.56 -9.68 -2.74
N ALA A 153 7.71 -8.83 -1.72
CA ALA A 153 6.79 -7.73 -1.45
C ALA A 153 6.75 -6.71 -2.59
N LYS A 154 7.90 -6.34 -3.16
CA LYS A 154 7.99 -5.45 -4.33
C LYS A 154 7.27 -6.06 -5.53
N LEU A 155 7.47 -7.34 -5.81
CA LEU A 155 6.77 -8.01 -6.90
C LEU A 155 5.25 -8.03 -6.70
N CYS A 156 4.77 -8.25 -5.47
CA CYS A 156 3.36 -8.15 -5.13
C CYS A 156 2.82 -6.72 -5.35
N CYS A 157 3.56 -5.69 -4.94
CA CYS A 157 3.20 -4.29 -5.17
C CYS A 157 3.10 -3.95 -6.66
N VAL A 158 4.06 -4.37 -7.48
CA VAL A 158 4.03 -4.17 -8.93
C VAL A 158 2.79 -4.80 -9.56
N LYS A 159 2.42 -6.01 -9.14
CA LYS A 159 1.20 -6.69 -9.62
C LYS A 159 -0.06 -5.95 -9.19
N LEU A 160 -0.11 -5.44 -7.96
CA LEU A 160 -1.22 -4.62 -7.48
C LEU A 160 -1.36 -3.35 -8.33
N LEU A 161 -0.27 -2.60 -8.53
CA LEU A 161 -0.31 -1.36 -9.31
C LEU A 161 -0.82 -1.59 -10.73
N PHE A 162 -0.40 -2.68 -11.37
CA PHE A 162 -0.95 -3.07 -12.67
C PHE A 162 -2.48 -3.29 -12.62
N GLN A 163 -3.00 -3.96 -11.58
CA GLN A 163 -4.45 -4.13 -11.41
C GLN A 163 -5.17 -2.79 -11.14
N VAL A 164 -4.52 -1.86 -10.42
CA VAL A 164 -5.04 -0.51 -10.18
C VAL A 164 -5.06 0.30 -11.48
N GLU A 165 -4.05 0.18 -12.34
CA GLU A 165 -4.01 0.77 -13.69
C GLU A 165 -5.15 0.26 -14.57
N GLU A 166 -5.36 -1.06 -14.62
CA GLU A 166 -6.49 -1.65 -15.34
C GLU A 166 -7.84 -1.15 -14.80
N SER A 167 -7.94 -1.01 -13.47
CA SER A 167 -9.14 -0.47 -12.80
C SER A 167 -9.35 1.00 -13.12
N ALA A 168 -8.30 1.82 -13.13
CA ALA A 168 -8.38 3.24 -13.49
C ALA A 168 -8.82 3.42 -14.97
N ALA A 169 -8.35 2.56 -15.87
CA ALA A 169 -8.80 2.55 -17.26
C ALA A 169 -10.29 2.12 -17.39
N ALA A 170 -10.77 1.21 -16.52
CA ALA A 170 -12.18 0.86 -16.45
C ALA A 170 -13.04 2.02 -15.90
N GLU A 171 -12.57 2.70 -14.85
CA GLU A 171 -13.24 3.88 -14.29
C GLU A 171 -13.35 5.00 -15.32
N LEU A 172 -12.29 5.28 -16.07
CA LEU A 172 -12.32 6.27 -17.15
C LEU A 172 -13.36 5.93 -18.23
N ARG A 173 -13.38 4.67 -18.69
CA ARG A 173 -14.39 4.20 -19.66
C ARG A 173 -15.80 4.35 -19.10
N TRP A 174 -16.01 4.04 -17.83
CA TRP A 174 -17.29 4.20 -17.16
C TRP A 174 -17.73 5.67 -17.13
N THR A 175 -16.83 6.58 -16.76
CA THR A 175 -17.11 8.02 -16.71
C THR A 175 -17.46 8.59 -18.09
N LEU A 176 -16.78 8.16 -19.15
CA LEU A 176 -17.10 8.55 -20.52
C LEU A 176 -18.50 8.07 -20.97
N GLN A 177 -18.97 6.93 -20.45
CA GLN A 177 -20.31 6.40 -20.73
C GLN A 177 -21.41 7.08 -19.89
N HIS A 178 -21.06 7.74 -18.79
CA HIS A 178 -22.00 8.35 -17.85
C HIS A 178 -21.63 9.82 -17.56
N PRO A 179 -21.60 10.70 -18.58
CA PRO A 179 -21.14 12.09 -18.42
C PRO A 179 -22.02 12.92 -17.47
N ASP A 180 -23.30 12.56 -17.33
CA ASP A 180 -24.23 13.24 -16.41
C ASP A 180 -24.07 12.78 -14.95
N PHE A 181 -23.24 11.76 -14.70
CA PHE A 181 -23.03 11.25 -13.35
C PHE A 181 -21.96 12.06 -12.62
N VAL A 182 -22.37 12.75 -11.57
CA VAL A 182 -21.47 13.47 -10.68
C VAL A 182 -21.03 12.53 -9.55
N LEU A 183 -19.73 12.26 -9.44
CA LEU A 183 -19.17 11.50 -8.33
C LEU A 183 -19.43 12.25 -7.01
N ALA A 184 -19.86 11.53 -5.97
CA ALA A 184 -19.99 12.14 -4.66
C ALA A 184 -18.63 12.57 -4.11
N ASP A 185 -18.64 13.59 -3.26
CA ASP A 185 -17.44 13.99 -2.53
C ASP A 185 -16.89 12.82 -1.67
N GLY A 186 -15.57 12.72 -1.61
CA GLY A 186 -14.87 11.61 -0.93
C GLY A 186 -14.96 10.25 -1.64
N THR A 187 -15.32 10.20 -2.93
CA THR A 187 -15.22 8.97 -3.73
C THR A 187 -13.76 8.62 -3.96
N MET A 188 -13.33 7.46 -3.46
CA MET A 188 -12.01 6.89 -3.70
C MET A 188 -12.03 6.10 -5.01
N SER A 189 -11.12 6.45 -5.91
CA SER A 189 -10.99 5.84 -7.24
C SER A 189 -9.61 5.19 -7.42
N ALA A 190 -9.51 4.25 -8.34
CA ALA A 190 -8.22 3.67 -8.74
C ALA A 190 -7.30 4.73 -9.37
N LYS A 191 -7.88 5.69 -10.10
CA LYS A 191 -7.13 6.85 -10.60
C LYS A 191 -6.45 7.63 -9.47
N MET A 192 -7.20 8.00 -8.43
CA MET A 192 -6.65 8.71 -7.27
C MET A 192 -5.55 7.91 -6.57
N ALA A 193 -5.72 6.60 -6.45
CA ALA A 193 -4.70 5.73 -5.85
C ALA A 193 -3.36 5.75 -6.62
N LEU A 194 -3.41 5.85 -7.96
CA LEU A 194 -2.20 6.00 -8.77
C LEU A 194 -1.58 7.39 -8.63
N GLU A 195 -2.40 8.44 -8.65
CA GLU A 195 -1.92 9.81 -8.47
C GLU A 195 -1.19 9.95 -7.13
N GLU A 196 -1.82 9.52 -6.02
CA GLU A 196 -1.21 9.55 -4.69
C GLU A 196 0.06 8.69 -4.60
N TYR A 197 0.07 7.52 -5.24
CA TYR A 197 1.27 6.69 -5.32
C TYR A 197 2.41 7.45 -6.01
N TRP A 198 2.21 7.97 -7.22
CA TRP A 198 3.28 8.64 -7.96
C TRP A 198 3.75 9.93 -7.29
N GLU A 199 2.85 10.70 -6.66
CA GLU A 199 3.21 11.89 -5.89
C GLU A 199 4.18 11.56 -4.73
N GLN A 200 3.99 10.43 -4.03
CA GLN A 200 4.90 10.00 -2.97
C GLN A 200 6.33 9.71 -3.48
N PHE A 201 6.48 9.19 -4.71
CA PHE A 201 7.79 8.87 -5.28
C PHE A 201 8.45 10.05 -6.00
N ASP A 202 7.68 10.93 -6.64
CA ASP A 202 8.23 12.12 -7.31
C ASP A 202 8.91 13.04 -6.30
N HIS A 203 8.32 13.21 -5.10
CA HIS A 203 8.91 13.99 -4.02
C HIS A 203 10.13 13.34 -3.36
N ALA A 204 10.28 12.01 -3.45
CA ALA A 204 11.46 11.32 -2.94
C ALA A 204 12.71 11.59 -3.81
N SER A 205 12.53 11.80 -5.13
CA SER A 205 13.66 11.99 -6.03
C SER A 205 14.34 13.36 -5.89
N ASP A 206 13.61 14.42 -5.52
CA ASP A 206 14.18 15.77 -5.43
C ASP A 206 14.98 16.01 -4.14
N ALA A 207 14.67 15.29 -3.04
CA ALA A 207 15.32 15.50 -1.75
C ALA A 207 16.65 14.70 -1.60
N ASP A 208 16.73 13.50 -2.15
CA ASP A 208 17.90 12.62 -2.00
C ASP A 208 18.99 12.86 -3.07
N LEU A 209 18.67 13.60 -4.14
CA LEU A 209 19.66 14.03 -5.13
C LEU A 209 20.55 15.19 -4.66
N ILE A 210 20.28 15.80 -3.50
CA ILE A 210 21.10 16.90 -2.96
C ILE A 210 22.49 16.41 -2.46
N GLY A 211 22.70 15.09 -2.34
CA GLY A 211 23.97 14.50 -1.88
C GLY A 211 24.83 13.83 -2.96
N ILE A 212 24.33 13.67 -4.18
CA ILE A 212 25.12 13.12 -5.29
C ILE A 212 25.65 14.33 -6.05
N GLU A 213 26.92 14.67 -5.80
CA GLU A 213 27.64 15.67 -6.60
C GLU A 213 27.31 15.43 -8.07
N GLU A 214 26.70 16.44 -8.70
CA GLU A 214 26.35 16.44 -10.12
C GLU A 214 27.62 16.21 -10.93
N HIS A 215 27.94 14.94 -11.21
CA HIS A 215 28.85 14.62 -12.28
C HIS A 215 28.12 15.00 -13.57
N GLU A 216 28.48 16.19 -14.08
CA GLU A 216 28.06 16.75 -15.36
C GLU A 216 28.27 15.74 -16.49
N CYS A 217 27.28 14.87 -16.69
CA CYS A 217 27.13 14.04 -17.88
C CYS A 217 25.64 14.00 -18.26
N ALA A 218 25.04 15.18 -18.37
CA ALA A 218 23.77 15.35 -19.06
C ALA A 218 23.97 15.12 -20.57
N ARG A 219 24.18 13.86 -20.97
CA ARG A 219 23.96 13.44 -22.35
C ARG A 219 22.46 13.24 -22.53
N ASN A 220 21.82 14.21 -23.18
CA ASN A 220 20.46 14.04 -23.67
C ASN A 220 20.44 12.89 -24.67
N VAL A 221 19.78 11.79 -24.32
CA VAL A 221 19.54 10.67 -25.23
C VAL A 221 18.33 11.04 -26.07
N HIS A 222 18.56 11.31 -27.35
CA HIS A 222 17.50 11.46 -28.34
C HIS A 222 17.36 10.15 -29.11
N PHE A 223 16.14 9.65 -29.22
CA PHE A 223 15.81 8.56 -30.13
C PHE A 223 15.57 9.13 -31.54
N ALA A 224 15.99 8.40 -32.56
CA ALA A 224 15.75 8.81 -33.95
C ALA A 224 14.26 8.66 -34.29
N GLU A 225 13.72 9.48 -35.20
CA GLU A 225 12.29 9.50 -35.55
C GLU A 225 11.76 8.15 -36.06
N GLU A 226 12.64 7.32 -36.61
CA GLU A 226 12.35 5.97 -37.11
C GLU A 226 12.37 4.88 -36.02
N THR A 227 12.63 5.23 -34.76
CA THR A 227 12.65 4.26 -33.65
C THR A 227 11.22 3.80 -33.37
N ASN A 228 10.86 2.63 -33.91
CA ASN A 228 9.54 2.06 -33.70
C ASN A 228 9.46 1.39 -32.33
N PHE A 229 8.79 2.06 -31.38
CA PHE A 229 8.38 1.47 -30.11
C PHE A 229 7.11 0.64 -30.37
N ASP A 230 7.28 -0.53 -31.01
CA ASP A 230 6.20 -1.53 -31.12
C ASP A 230 5.58 -1.79 -29.73
N SER A 231 4.32 -2.26 -29.70
CA SER A 231 3.42 -2.42 -28.54
C SER A 231 4.07 -2.93 -27.24
N GLY A 232 4.82 -2.06 -26.59
CA GLY A 232 5.71 -2.33 -25.48
C GLY A 232 5.69 -1.16 -24.50
N ARG A 233 6.69 -1.09 -23.62
CA ARG A 233 6.73 -0.08 -22.55
C ARG A 233 6.78 1.33 -23.15
N GLY A 234 6.03 2.27 -22.56
CA GLY A 234 6.06 3.67 -22.97
C GLY A 234 7.43 4.32 -22.82
N GLU A 235 7.66 5.42 -23.55
CA GLU A 235 8.93 6.14 -23.62
C GLU A 235 9.49 6.53 -22.23
N CYS A 236 8.61 6.88 -21.29
CA CYS A 236 8.96 7.27 -19.92
C CYS A 236 9.71 6.20 -19.11
N TYR A 237 9.59 4.91 -19.49
CA TYR A 237 10.32 3.83 -18.82
C TYR A 237 11.78 3.69 -19.27
N PHE A 238 12.16 4.35 -20.37
CA PHE A 238 13.55 4.35 -20.88
C PHE A 238 14.35 5.57 -20.42
N TRP A 239 13.72 6.50 -19.70
CA TRP A 239 14.41 7.65 -19.13
C TRP A 239 15.28 7.19 -17.95
N GLN A 240 16.51 7.71 -17.84
CA GLN A 240 17.42 7.38 -16.72
C GLN A 240 16.83 7.72 -15.33
N LYS A 241 15.91 8.69 -15.29
CA LYS A 241 15.18 9.08 -14.07
C LYS A 241 14.08 8.08 -13.68
N SER A 242 13.75 7.12 -14.54
CA SER A 242 12.75 6.11 -14.21
C SER A 242 13.28 5.17 -13.13
N PRO A 243 12.52 4.88 -12.07
CA PRO A 243 12.91 3.91 -11.04
C PRO A 243 13.02 2.47 -11.56
N ARG A 244 12.66 2.23 -12.84
CA ARG A 244 12.77 0.95 -13.54
C ARG A 244 13.81 0.97 -14.67
N TYR A 245 14.66 2.00 -14.75
CA TYR A 245 15.72 2.08 -15.75
C TYR A 245 16.78 1.00 -15.50
N GLU A 246 16.96 0.09 -16.47
CA GLU A 246 18.07 -0.84 -16.50
C GLU A 246 19.05 -0.40 -17.60
N PRO A 247 20.30 -0.04 -17.26
CA PRO A 247 21.29 0.30 -18.27
C PRO A 247 21.55 -0.93 -19.15
N GLY A 248 21.20 -0.82 -20.43
CA GLY A 248 21.44 -1.88 -21.39
C GLY A 248 22.94 -2.20 -21.50
N ARG A 249 23.28 -3.43 -21.91
CA ARG A 249 24.67 -3.92 -22.07
C ARG A 249 25.57 -3.02 -22.94
N TYR A 250 24.99 -2.11 -23.71
CA TYR A 250 25.66 -1.20 -24.63
C TYR A 250 25.42 0.29 -24.34
N ALA A 251 24.82 0.64 -23.19
CA ALA A 251 24.70 2.03 -22.77
C ALA A 251 26.08 2.53 -22.27
N VAL A 252 26.67 3.48 -22.99
CA VAL A 252 27.96 4.12 -22.68
C VAL A 252 27.76 5.52 -22.14
#